data_AF-A0A661JN96-F1
#
_entry.id   AF-A0A661JN96-F1
#
_cell.length_a   1.000
_cell.length_b   1.000
_cell.length_c   1.000
_cell.angle_alpha   90.00
_cell.angle_beta   90.00
_cell.angle_gamma   90.00
#
_symmetry.space_group_name_H-M   'P 1'
#
loop_
_entity.id
_entity.type
_entity.pdbx_description
1 polymer ?
#
loop_
_entity_poly.entity_id
_entity_poly.type
_entity_poly.pdbx_seq_one_letter_code
_entity_poly.pdbx_strand_id
1 'polypeptide(L)'
;MRVLVIGSGGREHALCWKISRSPLVDEVFCAPGNDGMLGDATCIDIQANDIEDLVKFVKSNDVDLSVVGPEAPLVDGLVDVFKAEGLYAFGP
;
A
#
# COMPACT_ATOMS: atom_id res chain seq x y z
N MET A 1 -11.34 7.43 -3.06
CA MET A 1 -9.87 7.35 -2.99
C MET A 1 -9.41 5.91 -3.15
N ARG A 2 -8.33 5.67 -3.89
CA ARG A 2 -7.65 4.37 -3.99
C ARG A 2 -6.48 4.35 -3.03
N VAL A 3 -6.40 3.32 -2.18
CA VAL A 3 -5.37 3.22 -1.13
C VAL A 3 -4.53 1.98 -1.35
N LEU A 4 -3.21 2.09 -1.26
CA LEU A 4 -2.29 0.95 -1.26
C LEU A 4 -1.76 0.70 0.15
N VAL A 5 -1.93 -0.51 0.67
CA VAL A 5 -1.30 -0.96 1.92
C VAL A 5 -0.12 -1.88 1.59
N ILE A 6 1.07 -1.55 2.09
CA ILE A 6 2.29 -2.30 1.78
C ILE A 6 2.60 -3.24 2.93
N GLY A 7 2.79 -4.52 2.62
CA GLY A 7 3.05 -5.64 3.53
C GLY A 7 2.04 -6.79 3.38
N SER A 8 2.16 -7.79 4.25
CA SER A 8 1.39 -9.05 4.16
C SER A 8 1.06 -9.68 5.50
N GLY A 9 1.31 -8.97 6.62
CA GLY A 9 1.06 -9.46 7.97
C GLY A 9 -0.36 -9.14 8.47
N GLY A 10 -0.63 -9.55 9.72
CA GLY A 10 -1.90 -9.24 10.39
C GLY A 10 -2.13 -7.75 10.64
N ARG A 11 -1.05 -6.97 10.80
CA ARG A 11 -1.13 -5.50 10.91
C ARG A 11 -1.70 -4.90 9.63
N GLU A 12 -1.19 -5.32 8.48
CA GLU A 12 -1.66 -4.83 7.18
C GLU A 12 -3.08 -5.31 6.89
N HIS A 13 -3.45 -6.54 7.30
CA HIS A 13 -4.85 -6.98 7.21
C HIS A 13 -5.78 -6.06 8.01
N ALA A 14 -5.45 -5.74 9.26
CA ALA A 14 -6.27 -4.85 10.09
C ALA A 14 -6.38 -3.44 9.48
N LEU A 15 -5.31 -2.94 8.85
CA LEU A 15 -5.32 -1.68 8.11
C LEU A 15 -6.25 -1.76 6.90
N CYS A 16 -6.09 -2.75 6.03
CA CYS A 16 -6.97 -2.99 4.87
C CYS A 16 -8.45 -3.05 5.29
N TRP A 17 -8.76 -3.88 6.30
CA TRP A 17 -10.11 -4.05 6.84
C TRP A 17 -10.73 -2.73 7.32
N LYS A 18 -9.94 -1.89 7.99
CA LYS A 18 -10.47 -0.63 8.53
C LYS A 18 -10.58 0.45 7.46
N ILE A 19 -9.60 0.54 6.56
CA ILE A 19 -9.54 1.52 5.47
C ILE A 19 -10.69 1.27 4.47
N SER A 20 -10.97 0.01 4.13
CA SER A 20 -12.05 -0.36 3.18
C SER A 20 -13.46 0.05 3.63
N ARG A 21 -13.62 0.41 4.91
CA ARG A 21 -14.91 0.85 5.50
C ARG A 21 -15.09 2.37 5.51
N SER A 22 -14.09 3.12 5.08
CA SER A 22 -14.21 4.57 4.99
C SER A 22 -15.11 4.95 3.82
N PRO A 23 -16.08 5.86 3.99
CA PRO A 23 -16.89 6.36 2.87
C PRO A 23 -16.08 7.21 1.87
N LEU A 24 -14.81 7.50 2.16
CA LEU A 24 -13.89 8.22 1.27
C LEU A 24 -13.07 7.27 0.40
N VAL A 25 -13.11 5.96 0.66
CA VAL A 25 -12.27 4.96 -0.01
C VAL A 25 -13.13 4.17 -0.98
N ASP A 26 -12.69 4.11 -2.24
CA ASP A 26 -13.34 3.36 -3.31
C ASP A 26 -12.73 1.96 -3.46
N GLU A 27 -11.41 1.86 -3.27
CA GLU A 27 -10.66 0.62 -3.49
C GLU A 27 -9.43 0.57 -2.57
N VAL A 28 -9.12 -0.63 -2.07
CA VAL A 28 -7.91 -0.91 -1.30
C VAL A 28 -7.09 -1.97 -2.03
N PHE A 29 -5.82 -1.68 -2.27
CA PHE A 29 -4.81 -2.62 -2.73
C PHE A 29 -3.93 -3.07 -1.57
N CYS A 30 -3.38 -4.28 -1.66
CA CYS A 30 -2.35 -4.73 -0.74
C CYS A 30 -1.19 -5.41 -1.47
N ALA A 31 0.05 -4.99 -1.17
CA ALA A 31 1.26 -5.46 -1.84
C ALA A 31 2.26 -6.09 -0.83
N PRO A 32 2.49 -7.41 -0.84
CA PRO A 32 1.77 -8.42 -1.63
C PRO A 32 0.42 -8.85 -1.02
N GLY A 33 0.15 -8.51 0.24
CA GLY A 33 -1.00 -9.01 0.98
C GLY A 33 -0.96 -10.52 1.26
N ASN A 34 -2.10 -11.08 1.68
CA ASN A 34 -2.30 -12.51 1.89
C ASN A 34 -3.77 -12.90 1.65
N ASP A 35 -4.06 -14.20 1.55
CA ASP A 35 -5.41 -14.73 1.26
C ASP A 35 -6.49 -14.26 2.24
N GLY A 36 -6.12 -13.95 3.49
CA GLY A 36 -7.04 -13.42 4.50
C GLY A 36 -7.57 -12.02 4.16
N MET A 37 -6.88 -11.29 3.28
CA MET A 37 -7.23 -9.91 2.91
C MET A 37 -8.14 -9.81 1.69
N LEU A 38 -8.38 -10.91 0.96
CA LEU A 38 -9.13 -10.89 -0.32
C LEU A 38 -10.58 -10.38 -0.19
N GLY A 39 -11.14 -10.36 1.02
CA GLY A 39 -12.47 -9.78 1.30
C GLY A 39 -12.45 -8.27 1.58
N ASP A 40 -11.28 -7.69 1.86
CA ASP A 40 -11.12 -6.28 2.24
C ASP A 40 -10.16 -5.49 1.33
N ALA A 41 -9.37 -6.17 0.49
CA ALA A 41 -8.41 -5.56 -0.44
C ALA A 41 -8.11 -6.46 -1.66
N THR A 42 -7.70 -5.83 -2.77
CA THR A 42 -7.13 -6.48 -3.94
C THR A 42 -5.64 -6.73 -3.70
N CYS A 43 -5.25 -7.99 -3.48
CA CYS A 43 -3.84 -8.36 -3.35
C CYS A 43 -3.14 -8.34 -4.72
N ILE A 44 -1.98 -7.69 -4.79
CA ILE A 44 -1.17 -7.57 -6.02
C ILE A 44 0.17 -8.27 -5.83
N ASP A 45 0.66 -8.93 -6.87
CA ASP A 45 1.93 -9.67 -6.83
C ASP A 45 3.14 -8.73 -7.00
N ILE A 46 3.31 -7.83 -6.02
CA ILE A 46 4.46 -6.91 -5.91
C ILE A 46 5.00 -7.05 -4.48
N GLN A 47 6.30 -7.30 -4.37
CA GLN A 47 6.96 -7.44 -3.07
C GLN A 47 7.05 -6.09 -2.35
N ALA A 48 6.96 -6.12 -1.02
CA ALA A 48 6.93 -4.88 -0.23
C ALA A 48 8.21 -4.03 -0.35
N ASN A 49 9.34 -4.65 -0.71
CA ASN A 49 10.63 -4.00 -0.93
C ASN A 49 10.93 -3.74 -2.42
N ASP A 50 9.99 -4.04 -3.33
CA ASP A 50 10.13 -3.72 -4.76
C ASP A 50 9.68 -2.27 -5.02
N ILE A 51 10.52 -1.32 -4.63
CA ILE A 51 10.21 0.11 -4.69
C ILE A 51 9.87 0.54 -6.13
N GLU A 52 10.59 0.03 -7.12
CA GLU A 52 10.38 0.42 -8.52
C GLU A 52 8.98 0.03 -9.01
N ASP A 53 8.57 -1.21 -8.76
CA ASP A 53 7.26 -1.68 -9.20
C ASP A 53 6.13 -1.10 -8.34
N LEU A 54 6.37 -0.80 -7.06
CA LEU A 54 5.43 -0.05 -6.22
C LEU A 54 5.18 1.35 -6.78
N VAL A 55 6.22 2.09 -7.18
CA VAL A 55 6.07 3.42 -7.81
C VAL A 55 5.30 3.33 -9.12
N LYS A 56 5.65 2.37 -9.99
CA LYS A 56 4.94 2.14 -11.26
C LYS A 56 3.48 1.82 -11.02
N PHE A 57 3.18 0.97 -10.03
CA PHE A 57 1.83 0.57 -9.68
C PHE A 57 1.00 1.76 -9.21
N VAL A 58 1.53 2.55 -8.27
CA VAL A 58 0.85 3.73 -7.72
C VAL A 58 0.49 4.73 -8.83
N LYS A 59 1.43 4.99 -9.75
CA LYS A 59 1.19 5.88 -10.90
C LYS A 59 0.19 5.32 -11.92
N SER A 60 0.30 4.04 -12.24
CA SER A 60 -0.53 3.41 -13.28
C SER A 60 -1.96 3.14 -12.82
N ASN A 61 -2.18 3.07 -11.50
CA ASN A 61 -3.47 2.80 -10.89
C ASN A 61 -4.00 3.99 -10.08
N ASP A 62 -3.53 5.20 -10.32
CA ASP A 62 -4.03 6.43 -9.68
C ASP A 62 -4.24 6.26 -8.16
N VAL A 63 -3.25 5.69 -7.47
CA VAL A 63 -3.34 5.47 -6.02
C VAL A 63 -3.14 6.81 -5.31
N ASP A 64 -4.15 7.23 -4.55
CA ASP A 64 -4.18 8.52 -3.87
C ASP A 64 -3.35 8.56 -2.59
N LEU A 65 -3.24 7.41 -1.89
CA LEU A 65 -2.51 7.29 -0.64
C LEU A 65 -1.91 5.90 -0.50
N SER A 66 -0.64 5.83 -0.12
CA SER A 66 0.01 4.58 0.27
C SER A 66 0.31 4.54 1.77
N VAL A 67 0.08 3.40 2.43
CA VAL A 67 0.31 3.19 3.86
C VAL A 67 1.35 2.08 4.01
N VAL A 68 2.49 2.41 4.61
CA VAL A 68 3.61 1.46 4.75
C VAL A 68 3.49 0.73 6.09
N GLY A 69 3.29 -0.58 6.05
CA GLY A 69 3.19 -1.41 7.25
C GLY A 69 4.56 -1.88 7.77
N PRO A 70 5.31 -2.71 7.01
CA PRO A 70 6.61 -3.24 7.40
C PRO A 70 7.69 -2.18 7.55
N GLU A 71 8.67 -2.51 8.39
CA GLU A 71 9.81 -1.66 8.71
C GLU A 71 10.86 -1.64 7.58
N ALA A 72 11.05 -2.75 6.87
CA ALA A 72 12.08 -2.86 5.84
C ALA A 72 11.92 -1.84 4.68
N PRO A 73 10.73 -1.66 4.06
CA PRO A 73 10.56 -0.66 3.00
C PRO A 73 10.77 0.79 3.48
N LEU A 74 10.49 1.06 4.77
CA LEU A 74 10.78 2.36 5.38
C LEU A 74 12.29 2.60 5.46
N VAL A 75 13.05 1.59 5.91
CA VAL A 75 14.52 1.65 5.95
C VAL A 75 15.12 1.83 4.55
N ASP A 76 14.51 1.22 3.54
CA ASP A 76 14.93 1.33 2.14
C ASP A 76 14.55 2.68 1.49
N GLY A 77 13.91 3.60 2.24
CA GLY A 77 13.60 4.95 1.78
C GLY A 77 12.38 5.05 0.86
N LEU A 78 11.46 4.09 0.93
CA LEU A 78 10.26 4.07 0.08
C LEU A 78 9.44 5.37 0.16
N VAL A 79 9.27 5.92 1.36
CA VAL A 79 8.51 7.17 1.58
C VAL A 79 9.21 8.35 0.92
N ASP A 80 10.54 8.42 1.00
CA ASP A 80 11.33 9.45 0.33
C ASP A 80 11.22 9.36 -1.19
N VAL A 81 11.26 8.15 -1.74
CA VAL A 81 11.08 7.90 -3.18
C VAL A 81 9.67 8.33 -3.62
N PHE A 82 8.63 7.97 -2.88
CA PHE A 82 7.26 8.37 -3.20
C PHE A 82 7.13 9.89 -3.18
N LYS A 83 7.68 10.55 -2.17
CA LYS A 83 7.68 12.01 -2.06
C LYS A 83 8.43 12.69 -3.20
N ALA A 84 9.59 12.17 -3.60
CA ALA A 84 10.36 12.70 -4.74
C ALA A 84 9.58 12.60 -6.06
N GLU A 85 8.71 11.58 -6.18
CA GLU A 85 7.82 11.36 -7.32
C GLU A 85 6.46 12.08 -7.20
N GLY A 86 6.24 12.86 -6.13
CA GLY A 86 4.98 13.58 -5.88
C GLY A 86 3.82 12.69 -5.43
N LEU A 87 4.11 11.48 -4.93
CA LEU A 87 3.14 10.50 -4.46
C LEU A 87 2.96 10.61 -2.94
N TYR A 88 1.73 10.45 -2.45
CA TYR A 88 1.44 10.50 -1.02
C TYR A 88 1.68 9.15 -0.35
N ALA A 89 2.50 9.16 0.70
CA ALA A 89 2.77 8.02 1.56
C ALA A 89 2.57 8.37 3.05
N PHE A 90 2.06 7.42 3.81
CA PHE A 90 1.99 7.47 5.27
C PHE A 90 2.98 6.45 5.85
N GLY A 91 4.05 6.99 6.44
CA GLY A 91 5.18 6.30 7.02
C GLY A 91 6.29 7.32 7.31
N PRO A 92 7.23 7.02 8.23
CA PRO A 92 8.41 7.86 8.44
C PRO A 92 9.36 7.87 7.24
#